data_AF-A0A9P3GD26-F1
#
_entry.id   AF-A0A9P3GD26-F1
#
_cell.length_a   1.000
_cell.length_b   1.000
_cell.length_c   1.000
_cell.angle_alpha   90.00
_cell.angle_beta   90.00
_cell.angle_gamma   90.00
#
_symmetry.space_group_name_H-M   'P 1'
#
loop_
_entity.id
_entity.type
_entity.pdbx_description
1 polymer ?
#
loop_
_entity_poly.entity_id
_entity_poly.type
_entity_poly.pdbx_seq_one_letter_code
_entity_poly.pdbx_strand_id
1 'polypeptide(L)'
;MPKQDTPVVSTVEELDALLEEGIRLHGPEDTSRSLEPLFLNASPIYSSLRRLKQLYAVHPSTDERFTLGRIYCATAVTADPLVHMRSFQKAFADMAASSKTLQFASGGVKRFLDLGCSPGGFSNWLLGNNKDSRGVGITLSDEDAKWGMVVEGTQLVKPRYDLRFADIVSLVKDSIAKGEDPIVSDAEQRGGAFDLVIAGAFPTGTVVSVNFRIKLAFSQLLMLLCNIRRGGDAIIVTNTKSKRWIVEIMALLRRCFREIKTGKGGKLHKDRSSCYLICADFCAADDAVAEYILVLKSALDKLEHSNDPKEVQEEPEGNIWPRLLLLSGQAETNEEFFEAEHRFVLDLFEPVWRQQHNAIYNTFTKMLLKGASEKPPPFARIGSVRAYIEPGSVLTSGYAPGVSTGGGQGHTVAPAWRRFAEPPSPTSSSNPSDSDPTSPRETSASVVAAAPVAKYVAPGRRASVSVPPFKALPNWRGRSESSSVPLLTRPRGATVADASLSWRAKS
;
A
#
# COMPACT_ATOMS: atom_id res chain seq x y z
N MET A 1 -13.36 4.54 24.09
CA MET A 1 -13.44 6.01 24.05
C MET A 1 -14.89 6.43 23.89
N PRO A 2 -15.51 7.09 24.89
CA PRO A 2 -16.79 7.76 24.68
C PRO A 2 -16.64 8.74 23.50
N LYS A 3 -17.65 8.82 22.63
CA LYS A 3 -17.67 9.82 21.56
C LYS A 3 -17.62 11.18 22.25
N GLN A 4 -16.47 11.84 22.24
CA GLN A 4 -16.45 13.27 22.50
C GLN A 4 -17.42 13.89 21.49
N ASP A 5 -18.29 14.78 21.96
CA ASP A 5 -19.25 15.51 21.14
C ASP A 5 -18.47 16.34 20.12
N THR A 6 -18.21 15.72 18.97
CA THR A 6 -17.52 16.38 17.88
C THR A 6 -18.51 17.38 17.29
N PRO A 7 -18.15 18.67 17.21
CA PRO A 7 -19.10 19.70 16.78
C PRO A 7 -19.58 19.40 15.35
N VAL A 8 -20.88 19.58 15.13
CA VAL A 8 -21.47 19.52 13.79
C VAL A 8 -21.16 20.83 13.09
N VAL A 9 -20.41 20.76 12.01
CA VAL A 9 -20.03 21.91 11.19
C VAL A 9 -21.10 22.15 10.13
N SER A 10 -21.67 23.35 10.07
CA SER A 10 -22.76 23.70 9.16
C SER A 10 -22.38 24.78 8.14
N THR A 11 -21.37 25.60 8.44
CA THR A 11 -20.87 26.68 7.56
C THR A 11 -19.37 26.59 7.32
N VAL A 12 -18.88 27.29 6.30
CA VAL A 12 -17.43 27.35 5.99
C VAL A 12 -16.70 28.14 7.07
N GLU A 13 -17.33 29.19 7.58
CA GLU A 13 -16.82 30.04 8.65
C GLU A 13 -16.65 29.25 9.96
N GLU A 14 -17.61 28.38 10.29
CA GLU A 14 -17.49 27.44 11.42
C GLU A 14 -16.34 26.44 11.20
N LEU A 15 -16.19 25.91 9.98
CA LEU A 15 -15.08 25.01 9.65
C LEU A 15 -13.74 25.69 9.89
N ASP A 16 -13.58 26.92 9.38
CA ASP A 16 -12.34 27.69 9.48
C ASP A 16 -12.02 28.02 10.95
N ALA A 17 -13.01 28.50 11.71
CA ALA A 17 -12.85 28.78 13.13
C ALA A 17 -12.42 27.52 13.94
N LEU A 18 -13.01 26.36 13.66
CA LEU A 18 -12.67 25.10 14.32
C LEU A 18 -11.31 24.51 13.90
N LEU A 19 -10.77 24.93 12.75
CA LEU A 19 -9.41 24.59 12.33
C LEU A 19 -8.38 25.54 12.94
N GLU A 20 -8.75 26.82 13.15
CA GLU A 20 -7.90 27.85 13.77
C GLU A 20 -7.77 27.71 15.28
N GLU A 21 -8.82 27.23 15.98
CA GLU A 21 -8.78 26.98 17.44
C GLU A 21 -7.65 26.02 17.84
N GLY A 22 -7.10 25.29 16.86
CA GLY A 22 -6.01 24.37 17.04
C GLY A 22 -6.46 23.11 17.78
N ILE A 23 -5.57 22.16 17.80
CA ILE A 23 -5.80 20.87 18.43
C ILE A 23 -5.33 20.94 19.88
N ARG A 24 -6.27 20.90 20.83
CA ARG A 24 -6.01 20.39 22.19
C ARG A 24 -6.44 18.92 22.25
N LEU A 25 -5.89 18.06 21.37
CA LEU A 25 -6.43 16.71 21.14
C LEU A 25 -6.10 15.71 22.25
N HIS A 26 -5.25 16.07 23.20
CA HIS A 26 -4.84 15.13 24.23
C HIS A 26 -4.99 15.77 25.61
N GLY A 27 -5.91 15.21 26.40
CA GLY A 27 -5.72 15.21 27.84
C GLY A 27 -4.39 14.50 28.15
N PRO A 28 -3.70 14.88 29.23
CA PRO A 28 -2.34 14.45 29.54
C PRO A 28 -2.14 12.95 29.81
N GLU A 29 -3.14 12.08 29.61
CA GLU A 29 -3.16 10.78 30.30
C GLU A 29 -2.53 9.58 29.58
N ASP A 30 -2.09 9.64 28.31
CA ASP A 30 -1.23 8.54 27.78
C ASP A 30 -0.38 8.92 26.55
N THR A 31 0.42 10.00 26.63
CA THR A 31 1.29 10.43 25.52
C THR A 31 2.49 9.53 25.29
N SER A 32 2.92 8.73 26.27
CA SER A 32 4.19 7.98 26.21
C SER A 32 4.18 6.82 25.19
N ARG A 33 2.99 6.32 24.81
CA ARG A 33 2.86 5.05 24.08
C ARG A 33 2.67 5.18 22.57
N SER A 34 2.40 6.39 22.07
CA SER A 34 2.13 6.63 20.65
C SER A 34 3.06 7.69 20.08
N LEU A 35 3.55 7.49 18.85
CA LEU A 35 4.24 8.55 18.11
C LEU A 35 3.29 9.66 17.63
N GLU A 36 1.98 9.40 17.60
CA GLU A 36 1.01 10.32 17.01
C GLU A 36 0.96 11.70 17.70
N PRO A 37 0.92 11.80 19.04
CA PRO A 37 1.05 13.07 19.75
C PRO A 37 2.32 13.86 19.39
N LEU A 38 3.47 13.17 19.27
CA LEU A 38 4.74 13.81 18.92
C LEU A 38 4.70 14.42 17.52
N PHE A 39 4.16 13.69 16.53
CA PHE A 39 3.98 14.22 15.17
C PHE A 39 2.91 15.32 15.09
N LEU A 40 1.84 15.24 15.87
CA LEU A 40 0.82 16.30 15.96
C LEU A 40 1.42 17.61 16.46
N ASN A 41 2.32 17.53 17.45
CA ASN A 41 3.02 18.70 18.00
C ASN A 41 4.07 19.25 17.02
N ALA A 42 4.82 18.38 16.36
CA ALA A 42 5.90 18.80 15.47
C ALA A 42 5.43 19.32 14.10
N SER A 43 4.21 18.97 13.66
CA SER A 43 3.70 19.34 12.35
C SER A 43 2.32 19.99 12.42
N PRO A 44 2.23 21.34 12.34
CA PRO A 44 0.96 22.05 12.32
C PRO A 44 0.04 21.60 11.17
N ILE A 45 0.61 21.27 10.00
CA ILE A 45 -0.17 20.80 8.86
C ILE A 45 -0.73 19.39 9.08
N TYR A 46 0.03 18.50 9.75
CA TYR A 46 -0.49 17.18 10.12
C TYR A 46 -1.62 17.31 11.13
N SER A 47 -1.41 18.14 12.16
CA SER A 47 -2.41 18.47 13.17
C SER A 47 -3.70 18.94 12.50
N SER A 48 -3.65 20.03 11.74
CA SER A 48 -4.79 20.57 11.00
C SER A 48 -5.47 19.52 10.10
N LEU A 49 -4.71 18.68 9.39
CA LEU A 49 -5.26 17.58 8.59
C LEU A 49 -6.01 16.54 9.43
N ARG A 50 -5.51 16.19 10.63
CA ARG A 50 -6.19 15.23 11.53
C ARG A 50 -7.50 15.81 12.04
N ARG A 51 -7.52 17.09 12.44
CA ARG A 51 -8.75 17.80 12.82
C ARG A 51 -9.77 17.82 11.69
N LEU A 52 -9.34 18.25 10.51
CA LEU A 52 -10.18 18.32 9.32
C LEU A 52 -10.79 16.95 9.00
N LYS A 53 -10.01 15.86 9.07
CA LYS A 53 -10.52 14.49 8.86
C LYS A 53 -11.54 14.07 9.91
N GLN A 54 -11.38 14.47 11.17
CA GLN A 54 -12.36 14.18 12.24
C GLN A 54 -13.69 14.90 11.97
N LEU A 55 -13.64 16.22 11.74
CA LEU A 55 -14.83 17.03 11.41
C LEU A 55 -15.51 16.51 10.14
N TYR A 56 -14.73 16.21 9.10
CA TYR A 56 -15.24 15.65 7.87
C TYR A 56 -15.90 14.28 8.08
N ALA A 57 -15.31 13.40 8.88
CA ALA A 57 -15.84 12.05 9.10
C ALA A 57 -17.17 12.02 9.87
N VAL A 58 -17.44 12.97 10.76
CA VAL A 58 -18.70 13.04 11.52
C VAL A 58 -19.84 13.72 10.76
N HIS A 59 -19.53 14.42 9.66
CA HIS A 59 -20.55 15.11 8.88
C HIS A 59 -21.47 14.11 8.14
N PRO A 60 -22.81 14.19 8.26
CA PRO A 60 -23.74 13.19 7.71
C PRO A 60 -23.58 12.90 6.21
N SER A 61 -23.36 13.94 5.40
CA SER A 61 -23.19 13.80 3.94
C SER A 61 -21.87 13.11 3.53
N THR A 62 -20.92 12.95 4.46
CA THR A 62 -19.64 12.29 4.18
C THR A 62 -19.84 10.79 3.97
N ASP A 63 -20.62 10.15 4.83
CA ASP A 63 -20.92 8.71 4.72
C ASP A 63 -21.71 8.40 3.44
N GLU A 64 -22.70 9.23 3.10
CA GLU A 64 -23.44 9.10 1.86
C GLU A 64 -22.50 9.19 0.65
N ARG A 65 -21.63 10.21 0.61
CA ARG A 65 -20.64 10.37 -0.46
C ARG A 65 -19.70 9.18 -0.58
N PHE A 66 -19.16 8.67 0.53
CA PHE A 66 -18.28 7.49 0.49
C PHE A 66 -19.01 6.22 0.08
N THR A 67 -20.28 6.09 0.44
CA THR A 67 -21.14 4.96 0.03
C THR A 67 -21.39 5.02 -1.48
N LEU A 68 -21.83 6.16 -1.99
CA LEU A 68 -22.02 6.39 -3.43
C LEU A 68 -20.71 6.19 -4.21
N GLY A 69 -19.59 6.68 -3.68
CA GLY A 69 -18.28 6.48 -4.29
C GLY A 69 -17.88 5.00 -4.37
N ARG A 70 -18.19 4.20 -3.33
CA ARG A 70 -17.95 2.75 -3.35
C ARG A 70 -18.82 2.04 -4.39
N ILE A 71 -20.11 2.37 -4.45
CA ILE A 71 -21.04 1.83 -5.45
C ILE A 71 -20.58 2.21 -6.87
N TYR A 72 -20.20 3.46 -7.08
CA TYR A 72 -19.69 3.94 -8.36
C TYR A 72 -18.40 3.21 -8.74
N CYS A 73 -17.43 3.06 -7.83
CA CYS A 73 -16.22 2.32 -8.14
C CYS A 73 -16.53 0.86 -8.49
N ALA A 74 -17.41 0.20 -7.74
CA ALA A 74 -17.81 -1.18 -8.03
C ALA A 74 -18.47 -1.30 -9.42
N THR A 75 -19.41 -0.41 -9.75
CA THR A 75 -20.14 -0.41 -11.04
C THR A 75 -19.28 0.05 -12.22
N ALA A 76 -18.39 1.03 -12.03
CA ALA A 76 -17.50 1.48 -13.09
C ALA A 76 -16.45 0.43 -13.43
N VAL A 77 -15.96 -0.32 -12.44
CA VAL A 77 -15.02 -1.42 -12.68
C VAL A 77 -15.69 -2.56 -13.43
N THR A 78 -16.95 -2.90 -13.11
CA THR A 78 -17.67 -3.93 -13.89
C THR A 78 -18.00 -3.46 -15.31
N ALA A 79 -18.22 -2.15 -15.52
CA ALA A 79 -18.54 -1.59 -16.82
C ALA A 79 -17.31 -1.41 -17.75
N ASP A 80 -16.18 -0.92 -17.23
CA ASP A 80 -14.92 -0.78 -17.98
C ASP A 80 -13.71 -0.97 -17.04
N PRO A 81 -13.20 -2.21 -16.91
CA PRO A 81 -12.01 -2.51 -16.12
C PRO A 81 -10.77 -1.69 -16.54
N LEU A 82 -10.70 -1.25 -17.80
CA LEU A 82 -9.57 -0.46 -18.31
C LEU A 82 -9.53 0.94 -17.71
N VAL A 83 -10.63 1.50 -17.21
CA VAL A 83 -10.63 2.82 -16.55
C VAL A 83 -9.71 2.79 -15.34
N HIS A 84 -9.81 1.75 -14.51
CA HIS A 84 -9.01 1.64 -13.30
C HIS A 84 -7.53 1.39 -13.64
N MET A 85 -7.26 0.48 -14.57
CA MET A 85 -5.91 0.24 -15.09
C MET A 85 -5.26 1.52 -15.64
N ARG A 86 -5.97 2.27 -16.49
CA ARG A 86 -5.48 3.54 -17.06
C ARG A 86 -5.19 4.58 -15.97
N SER A 87 -5.95 4.58 -14.87
CA SER A 87 -5.72 5.50 -13.75
C SER A 87 -4.39 5.22 -13.03
N PHE A 88 -4.06 3.95 -12.79
CA PHE A 88 -2.75 3.55 -12.26
C PHE A 88 -1.63 3.78 -13.26
N GLN A 89 -1.85 3.45 -14.54
CA GLN A 89 -0.89 3.75 -15.61
C GLN A 89 -0.55 5.26 -15.65
N LYS A 90 -1.56 6.12 -15.50
CA LYS A 90 -1.36 7.56 -15.42
C LYS A 90 -0.61 7.96 -14.15
N ALA A 91 -0.96 7.40 -12.99
CA ALA A 91 -0.25 7.68 -11.74
C ALA A 91 1.25 7.34 -11.86
N PHE A 92 1.57 6.20 -12.48
CA PHE A 92 2.95 5.79 -12.74
C PHE A 92 3.67 6.75 -13.70
N ALA A 93 3.01 7.13 -14.80
CA ALA A 93 3.55 8.10 -15.75
C ALA A 93 3.86 9.46 -15.08
N ASP A 94 2.96 9.92 -14.21
CA ASP A 94 3.14 11.18 -13.47
C ASP A 94 4.33 11.08 -12.50
N MET A 95 4.54 9.93 -11.84
CA MET A 95 5.72 9.67 -11.00
C MET A 95 7.01 9.66 -11.83
N ALA A 96 7.03 8.93 -12.95
CA ALA A 96 8.19 8.87 -13.84
C ALA A 96 8.56 10.26 -14.38
N ALA A 97 7.57 11.09 -14.73
CA ALA A 97 7.80 12.46 -15.19
C ALA A 97 8.35 13.39 -14.09
N SER A 98 8.04 13.11 -12.82
CA SER A 98 8.45 13.96 -11.69
C SER A 98 9.93 13.82 -11.30
N SER A 99 10.62 12.78 -11.78
CA SER A 99 12.02 12.54 -11.42
C SER A 99 12.85 12.02 -12.58
N LYS A 100 13.82 12.83 -13.02
CA LYS A 100 14.77 12.46 -14.07
C LYS A 100 15.83 11.44 -13.63
N THR A 101 15.98 11.25 -12.32
CA THR A 101 17.01 10.37 -11.74
C THR A 101 16.60 8.88 -11.71
N LEU A 102 15.32 8.58 -11.95
CA LEU A 102 14.79 7.22 -11.83
C LEU A 102 15.07 6.41 -13.10
N GLN A 103 15.55 5.19 -12.94
CA GLN A 103 15.89 4.30 -14.06
C GLN A 103 14.66 3.94 -14.89
N PHE A 104 13.51 3.81 -14.24
CA PHE A 104 12.25 3.52 -14.92
C PHE A 104 11.71 4.69 -15.75
N ALA A 105 12.18 5.93 -15.51
CA ALA A 105 11.84 7.08 -16.33
C ALA A 105 12.68 7.16 -17.62
N SER A 106 13.89 6.60 -17.62
CA SER A 106 14.87 6.72 -18.71
C SER A 106 14.90 5.53 -19.67
N GLY A 107 14.02 4.56 -19.52
CA GLY A 107 14.08 3.32 -20.32
C GLY A 107 15.07 2.28 -19.78
N GLY A 108 15.63 2.50 -18.58
CA GLY A 108 16.72 1.71 -18.01
C GLY A 108 16.30 0.40 -17.35
N VAL A 109 14.99 0.15 -17.20
CA VAL A 109 14.48 -1.06 -16.55
C VAL A 109 14.44 -2.22 -17.54
N LYS A 110 15.23 -3.26 -17.27
CA LYS A 110 15.26 -4.53 -18.02
C LYS A 110 14.44 -5.61 -17.32
N ARG A 111 14.37 -5.62 -16.00
CA ARG A 111 13.66 -6.58 -15.16
C ARG A 111 12.95 -5.85 -14.02
N PHE A 112 11.65 -6.10 -13.87
CA PHE A 112 10.88 -5.55 -12.75
C PHE A 112 10.00 -6.60 -12.07
N LEU A 113 9.72 -6.38 -10.78
CA LEU A 113 8.81 -7.17 -9.96
C LEU A 113 7.67 -6.26 -9.48
N ASP A 114 6.42 -6.66 -9.71
CA ASP A 114 5.22 -5.89 -9.34
C ASP A 114 4.34 -6.68 -8.37
N LEU A 115 4.42 -6.35 -7.09
CA LEU A 115 3.69 -6.98 -5.98
C LEU A 115 2.35 -6.27 -5.77
N GLY A 116 1.26 -7.01 -5.83
CA GLY A 116 -0.08 -6.43 -5.87
C GLY A 116 -0.38 -5.78 -7.22
N CYS A 117 0.05 -6.40 -8.31
CA CYS A 117 0.07 -5.78 -9.64
C CYS A 117 -1.33 -5.49 -10.23
N SER A 118 -2.41 -6.09 -9.74
CA SER A 118 -3.77 -5.81 -10.22
C SER A 118 -4.17 -4.33 -10.00
N PRO A 119 -4.77 -3.64 -11.00
CA PRO A 119 -5.31 -4.15 -12.27
C PRO A 119 -4.32 -4.11 -13.46
N GLY A 120 -3.02 -3.93 -13.21
CA GLY A 120 -1.96 -4.05 -14.21
C GLY A 120 -1.44 -2.73 -14.78
N GLY A 121 -1.88 -1.59 -14.24
CA GLY A 121 -1.56 -0.27 -14.80
C GLY A 121 -0.07 0.07 -14.80
N PHE A 122 0.67 -0.28 -13.74
CA PHE A 122 2.10 0.01 -13.61
C PHE A 122 2.90 -0.90 -14.55
N SER A 123 2.68 -2.21 -14.46
CA SER A 123 3.26 -3.20 -15.37
C SER A 123 2.99 -2.89 -16.86
N ASN A 124 1.76 -2.50 -17.22
CA ASN A 124 1.42 -2.14 -18.60
C ASN A 124 2.17 -0.90 -19.09
N TRP A 125 2.34 0.12 -18.23
CA TRP A 125 3.17 1.29 -18.54
C TRP A 125 4.62 0.88 -18.79
N LEU A 126 5.21 0.11 -17.87
CA LEU A 126 6.61 -0.30 -17.94
C LEU A 126 6.91 -1.07 -19.23
N LEU A 127 6.10 -2.07 -19.57
CA LEU A 127 6.27 -2.88 -20.78
C LEU A 127 6.08 -2.08 -22.07
N GLY A 128 5.25 -1.02 -22.04
CA GLY A 128 5.02 -0.12 -23.17
C GLY A 128 6.17 0.88 -23.37
N ASN A 129 6.75 1.37 -22.29
CA ASN A 129 7.79 2.39 -22.31
C ASN A 129 9.21 1.79 -22.36
N ASN A 130 9.39 0.53 -21.96
CA ASN A 130 10.66 -0.19 -21.96
C ASN A 130 10.52 -1.43 -22.86
N LYS A 131 10.93 -1.30 -24.13
CA LYS A 131 10.67 -2.33 -25.17
C LYS A 131 11.32 -3.68 -24.88
N ASP A 132 12.43 -3.67 -24.16
CA ASP A 132 13.21 -4.86 -23.82
C ASP A 132 13.00 -5.32 -22.38
N SER A 133 12.15 -4.64 -21.62
CA SER A 133 11.89 -5.00 -20.23
C SER A 133 11.14 -6.32 -20.11
N ARG A 134 11.33 -7.00 -18.99
CA ARG A 134 10.56 -8.17 -18.58
C ARG A 134 10.05 -7.96 -17.17
N GLY A 135 8.88 -8.49 -16.87
CA GLY A 135 8.23 -8.30 -15.59
C GLY A 135 7.71 -9.59 -15.00
N VAL A 136 7.73 -9.68 -13.67
CA VAL A 136 6.93 -10.64 -12.92
C VAL A 136 5.89 -9.86 -12.13
N GLY A 137 4.62 -10.21 -12.29
CA GLY A 137 3.52 -9.68 -11.49
C GLY A 137 3.04 -10.72 -10.50
N ILE A 138 2.87 -10.35 -9.24
CA ILE A 138 2.24 -11.20 -8.22
C ILE A 138 0.99 -10.49 -7.71
N THR A 139 -0.16 -11.14 -7.76
CA THR A 139 -1.41 -10.59 -7.22
C THR A 139 -2.34 -11.70 -6.78
N LEU A 140 -3.41 -11.39 -6.06
CA LEU A 140 -4.43 -12.37 -5.70
C LEU A 140 -5.19 -12.82 -6.96
N SER A 141 -5.75 -14.03 -6.97
CA SER A 141 -6.62 -14.47 -8.06
C SER A 141 -7.87 -13.58 -8.15
N ASP A 142 -8.56 -13.59 -9.27
CA ASP A 142 -9.75 -12.73 -9.47
C ASP A 142 -10.88 -13.07 -8.47
N GLU A 143 -10.92 -14.29 -7.95
CA GLU A 143 -11.89 -14.71 -6.92
C GLU A 143 -11.60 -14.04 -5.56
N ASP A 144 -10.33 -13.91 -5.21
CA ASP A 144 -9.87 -13.33 -3.95
C ASP A 144 -9.63 -11.82 -4.05
N ALA A 145 -9.36 -11.34 -5.25
CA ALA A 145 -9.12 -9.94 -5.55
C ALA A 145 -10.45 -9.19 -5.72
N LYS A 146 -10.56 -8.02 -5.10
CA LYS A 146 -11.70 -7.12 -5.35
C LYS A 146 -11.73 -6.55 -6.76
N TRP A 147 -10.56 -6.51 -7.39
CA TRP A 147 -10.37 -6.02 -8.74
C TRP A 147 -9.52 -7.01 -9.49
N GLY A 148 -10.10 -7.60 -10.52
CA GLY A 148 -9.41 -8.58 -11.34
C GLY A 148 -8.32 -7.94 -12.21
N MET A 149 -7.39 -8.77 -12.64
CA MET A 149 -6.29 -8.36 -13.50
C MET A 149 -6.77 -8.15 -14.94
N VAL A 150 -6.45 -7.00 -15.55
CA VAL A 150 -6.89 -6.70 -16.93
C VAL A 150 -5.78 -7.04 -17.90
N VAL A 151 -5.85 -8.23 -18.50
CA VAL A 151 -4.80 -8.74 -19.39
C VAL A 151 -5.12 -8.47 -20.86
N GLU A 152 -6.34 -8.76 -21.32
CA GLU A 152 -6.71 -8.67 -22.73
C GLU A 152 -6.57 -7.24 -23.30
N GLY A 153 -5.98 -7.13 -24.50
CA GLY A 153 -5.77 -5.84 -25.16
C GLY A 153 -4.64 -4.99 -24.57
N THR A 154 -3.83 -5.53 -23.65
CA THR A 154 -2.74 -4.81 -22.97
C THR A 154 -1.35 -5.35 -23.35
N GLN A 155 -0.29 -4.72 -22.82
CA GLN A 155 1.08 -5.23 -22.97
C GLN A 155 1.33 -6.51 -22.15
N LEU A 156 0.42 -6.87 -21.24
CA LEU A 156 0.58 -7.96 -20.28
C LEU A 156 0.39 -9.34 -20.91
N VAL A 157 -0.27 -9.43 -22.08
CA VAL A 157 -0.41 -10.68 -22.88
C VAL A 157 0.94 -11.13 -23.46
N LYS A 158 1.90 -10.22 -23.57
CA LYS A 158 3.18 -10.52 -24.24
C LYS A 158 4.01 -11.49 -23.41
N PRO A 159 4.84 -12.35 -24.04
CA PRO A 159 5.68 -13.33 -23.33
C PRO A 159 6.80 -12.71 -22.48
N ARG A 160 6.82 -11.37 -22.33
CA ARG A 160 7.74 -10.64 -21.47
C ARG A 160 7.18 -10.40 -20.06
N TYR A 161 5.96 -10.83 -19.78
CA TYR A 161 5.32 -10.64 -18.49
C TYR A 161 4.82 -11.98 -17.93
N ASP A 162 5.33 -12.34 -16.76
CA ASP A 162 4.94 -13.54 -16.01
C ASP A 162 3.97 -13.13 -14.88
N LEU A 163 2.69 -13.44 -15.06
CA LEU A 163 1.65 -13.14 -14.07
C LEU A 163 1.41 -14.35 -13.18
N ARG A 164 1.56 -14.17 -11.87
CA ARG A 164 1.35 -15.19 -10.85
C ARG A 164 0.23 -14.79 -9.91
N PHE A 165 -0.73 -15.70 -9.75
CA PHE A 165 -1.79 -15.57 -8.77
C PHE A 165 -1.37 -16.22 -7.47
N ALA A 166 -1.00 -15.41 -6.47
CA ALA A 166 -0.56 -15.86 -5.16
C ALA A 166 -0.77 -14.77 -4.09
N ASP A 167 -1.07 -15.20 -2.87
CA ASP A 167 -1.05 -14.33 -1.70
C ASP A 167 0.41 -14.10 -1.24
N ILE A 168 0.80 -12.82 -1.18
CA ILE A 168 2.17 -12.40 -0.83
C ILE A 168 2.52 -12.78 0.63
N VAL A 169 1.56 -12.67 1.55
CA VAL A 169 1.77 -13.01 2.96
C VAL A 169 1.97 -14.52 3.09
N SER A 170 1.13 -15.32 2.42
CA SER A 170 1.26 -16.78 2.40
C SER A 170 2.58 -17.24 1.78
N LEU A 171 2.96 -16.67 0.63
CA LEU A 171 4.23 -16.99 -0.04
C LEU A 171 5.43 -16.73 0.87
N VAL A 172 5.46 -15.58 1.53
CA VAL A 172 6.54 -15.22 2.44
C VAL A 172 6.54 -16.13 3.68
N LYS A 173 5.37 -16.42 4.24
CA LYS A 173 5.23 -17.35 5.37
C LYS A 173 5.80 -18.73 5.04
N ASP A 174 5.46 -19.27 3.87
CA ASP A 174 5.93 -20.58 3.42
C ASP A 174 7.46 -20.61 3.24
N SER A 175 8.06 -19.52 2.71
CA SER A 175 9.52 -19.40 2.63
C SER A 175 10.18 -19.37 4.01
N ILE A 176 9.63 -18.59 4.96
CA ILE A 176 10.15 -18.53 6.33
C ILE A 176 10.09 -19.89 7.01
N ALA A 177 8.97 -20.61 6.88
CA ALA A 177 8.78 -21.93 7.47
C ALA A 177 9.80 -22.97 6.93
N LYS A 178 10.29 -22.79 5.69
CA LYS A 178 11.33 -23.61 5.09
C LYS A 178 12.75 -23.16 5.42
N GLY A 179 12.92 -22.04 6.13
CA GLY A 179 14.21 -21.41 6.36
C GLY A 179 14.81 -20.75 5.11
N GLU A 180 13.99 -20.44 4.11
CA GLU A 180 14.39 -19.90 2.82
C GLU A 180 14.11 -18.39 2.72
N ASP A 181 14.77 -17.71 1.77
CA ASP A 181 14.42 -16.36 1.34
C ASP A 181 13.33 -16.43 0.26
N PRO A 182 12.34 -15.53 0.27
CA PRO A 182 11.28 -15.51 -0.74
C PRO A 182 11.78 -14.89 -2.06
N ILE A 183 12.67 -15.63 -2.75
CA ILE A 183 13.26 -15.22 -4.03
C ILE A 183 12.29 -15.53 -5.17
N VAL A 184 12.02 -14.52 -6.00
CA VAL A 184 11.17 -14.63 -7.18
C VAL A 184 12.04 -14.88 -8.41
N SER A 185 12.00 -16.12 -8.91
CA SER A 185 12.54 -16.46 -10.23
C SER A 185 11.62 -15.93 -11.34
N ASP A 186 12.14 -15.70 -12.54
CA ASP A 186 11.30 -15.52 -13.75
C ASP A 186 11.04 -16.86 -14.44
N ALA A 187 10.08 -16.90 -15.37
CA ALA A 187 9.70 -18.11 -16.11
C ALA A 187 10.85 -18.75 -16.90
N GLU A 188 11.87 -17.97 -17.27
CA GLU A 188 13.05 -18.47 -17.97
C GLU A 188 14.17 -18.91 -17.00
N GLN A 189 13.88 -18.91 -15.69
CA GLN A 189 14.84 -19.20 -14.62
C GLN A 189 16.16 -18.43 -14.78
N ARG A 190 16.11 -17.24 -15.37
CA ARG A 190 17.26 -16.34 -15.41
C ARG A 190 17.38 -15.79 -14.00
N GLY A 191 18.07 -16.54 -13.14
CA GLY A 191 18.37 -16.14 -11.79
C GLY A 191 18.94 -14.72 -11.77
N GLY A 192 18.53 -13.92 -10.80
CA GLY A 192 19.06 -12.58 -10.62
C GLY A 192 18.06 -11.63 -10.00
N ALA A 193 18.57 -10.54 -9.47
CA ALA A 193 17.78 -9.48 -8.87
C ALA A 193 17.12 -8.55 -9.93
N PHE A 194 16.14 -7.76 -9.50
CA PHE A 194 15.33 -6.88 -10.34
C PHE A 194 15.86 -5.44 -10.31
N ASP A 195 15.78 -4.74 -11.45
CA ASP A 195 16.12 -3.31 -11.57
C ASP A 195 15.11 -2.42 -10.84
N LEU A 196 13.86 -2.87 -10.76
CA LEU A 196 12.75 -2.16 -10.13
C LEU A 196 11.87 -3.16 -9.36
N VAL A 197 11.59 -2.86 -8.09
CA VAL A 197 10.56 -3.57 -7.31
C VAL A 197 9.42 -2.62 -6.95
N ILE A 198 8.20 -2.98 -7.30
CA ILE A 198 6.98 -2.26 -6.90
C ILE A 198 6.30 -3.07 -5.80
N ALA A 199 6.25 -2.53 -4.59
CA ALA A 199 5.46 -3.01 -3.48
C ALA A 199 4.13 -2.24 -3.43
N GLY A 200 3.19 -2.62 -4.30
CA GLY A 200 1.92 -1.94 -4.53
C GLY A 200 0.71 -2.57 -3.82
N ALA A 201 0.87 -3.72 -3.17
CA ALA A 201 -0.23 -4.42 -2.54
C ALA A 201 -0.76 -3.64 -1.34
N PHE A 202 -2.06 -3.35 -1.36
CA PHE A 202 -2.75 -2.64 -0.30
C PHE A 202 -4.17 -3.19 -0.13
N PRO A 203 -4.62 -3.45 1.11
CA PRO A 203 -5.95 -4.00 1.35
C PRO A 203 -6.98 -2.92 1.06
N THR A 204 -7.60 -2.98 -0.11
CA THR A 204 -8.44 -1.90 -0.60
C THR A 204 -9.90 -2.30 -0.56
N GLY A 205 -10.74 -1.41 -0.01
CA GLY A 205 -12.18 -1.62 0.09
C GLY A 205 -12.61 -2.66 1.12
N THR A 206 -11.70 -3.41 1.76
CA THR A 206 -11.97 -4.28 2.91
C THR A 206 -11.54 -3.61 4.20
N VAL A 207 -12.30 -3.87 5.27
CA VAL A 207 -11.80 -3.65 6.63
C VAL A 207 -10.96 -4.88 6.97
N VAL A 208 -9.66 -4.67 7.13
CA VAL A 208 -8.72 -5.69 7.59
C VAL A 208 -8.08 -5.26 8.89
N SER A 209 -7.70 -6.24 9.70
CA SER A 209 -7.03 -6.01 10.98
C SER A 209 -5.72 -5.24 10.79
N VAL A 210 -5.30 -4.52 11.82
CA VAL A 210 -4.00 -3.83 11.83
C VAL A 210 -2.86 -4.84 11.67
N ASN A 211 -2.93 -5.99 12.34
CA ASN A 211 -1.93 -7.07 12.23
C ASN A 211 -1.76 -7.49 10.75
N PHE A 212 -2.85 -7.77 10.03
CA PHE A 212 -2.75 -8.14 8.61
C PHE A 212 -2.09 -7.05 7.75
N ARG A 213 -2.36 -5.76 8.02
CA ARG A 213 -1.70 -4.65 7.30
C ARG A 213 -0.19 -4.63 7.54
N ILE A 214 0.24 -4.89 8.77
CA ILE A 214 1.65 -4.95 9.13
C ILE A 214 2.30 -6.16 8.46
N LYS A 215 1.68 -7.36 8.55
CA LYS A 215 2.13 -8.57 7.85
C LYS A 215 2.33 -8.29 6.36
N LEU A 216 1.32 -7.76 5.68
CA LEU A 216 1.41 -7.45 4.26
C LEU A 216 2.50 -6.42 3.94
N ALA A 217 2.67 -5.37 4.77
CA ALA A 217 3.73 -4.39 4.56
C ALA A 217 5.13 -5.01 4.74
N PHE A 218 5.32 -5.82 5.78
CA PHE A 218 6.60 -6.47 6.08
C PHE A 218 6.92 -7.58 5.08
N SER A 219 5.93 -8.36 4.65
CA SER A 219 6.10 -9.36 3.58
C SER A 219 6.54 -8.71 2.27
N GLN A 220 5.94 -7.58 1.88
CA GLN A 220 6.37 -6.83 0.69
C GLN A 220 7.79 -6.25 0.84
N LEU A 221 8.15 -5.77 2.04
CA LEU A 221 9.49 -5.25 2.30
C LEU A 221 10.54 -6.36 2.26
N LEU A 222 10.25 -7.53 2.83
CA LEU A 222 11.12 -8.71 2.77
C LEU A 222 11.30 -9.17 1.32
N MET A 223 10.21 -9.28 0.56
CA MET A 223 10.26 -9.57 -0.88
C MET A 223 11.12 -8.55 -1.62
N LEU A 224 11.00 -7.26 -1.32
CA LEU A 224 11.82 -6.21 -1.92
C LEU A 224 13.30 -6.42 -1.64
N LEU A 225 13.70 -6.62 -0.37
CA LEU A 225 15.10 -6.77 0.00
C LEU A 225 15.74 -8.03 -0.57
N CYS A 226 15.00 -9.14 -0.66
CA CYS A 226 15.49 -10.40 -1.24
C CYS A 226 15.63 -10.36 -2.77
N ASN A 227 14.98 -9.41 -3.45
CA ASN A 227 14.84 -9.44 -4.91
C ASN A 227 15.38 -8.19 -5.61
N ILE A 228 15.64 -7.08 -4.93
CA ILE A 228 16.17 -5.86 -5.56
C ILE A 228 17.68 -5.96 -5.80
N ARG A 229 18.17 -5.45 -6.94
CA ARG A 229 19.62 -5.40 -7.21
C ARG A 229 20.26 -4.16 -6.61
N ARG A 230 21.58 -4.17 -6.47
CA ARG A 230 22.35 -2.93 -6.21
C ARG A 230 22.13 -1.90 -7.31
N GLY A 231 21.87 -0.68 -6.87
CA GLY A 231 21.44 0.44 -7.69
C GLY A 231 20.04 0.27 -8.29
N GLY A 232 19.24 -0.69 -7.86
CA GLY A 232 17.83 -0.81 -8.27
C GLY A 232 16.97 0.27 -7.63
N ASP A 233 15.81 0.53 -8.24
CA ASP A 233 14.80 1.44 -7.70
C ASP A 233 13.65 0.66 -7.05
N ALA A 234 12.89 1.31 -6.17
CA ALA A 234 11.66 0.75 -5.64
C ALA A 234 10.51 1.76 -5.57
N ILE A 235 9.28 1.27 -5.70
CA ILE A 235 8.06 2.04 -5.46
C ILE A 235 7.23 1.31 -4.43
N ILE A 236 6.90 1.97 -3.32
CA ILE A 236 6.21 1.34 -2.19
C ILE A 236 4.95 2.14 -1.88
N VAL A 237 3.78 1.50 -1.88
CA VAL A 237 2.57 2.13 -1.38
C VAL A 237 2.59 2.13 0.15
N THR A 238 2.35 3.28 0.76
CA THR A 238 2.28 3.40 2.22
C THR A 238 1.14 4.30 2.66
N ASN A 239 0.76 4.19 3.93
CA ASN A 239 -0.14 5.12 4.58
C ASN A 239 0.66 6.29 5.17
N THR A 240 0.13 7.51 5.10
CA THR A 240 0.75 8.71 5.66
C THR A 240 0.33 8.95 7.11
N LYS A 241 0.07 7.89 7.88
CA LYS A 241 -0.25 7.96 9.32
C LYS A 241 1.06 7.87 10.10
N SER A 242 1.12 8.54 11.24
CA SER A 242 2.26 8.54 12.16
C SER A 242 2.31 7.29 13.07
N LYS A 243 2.05 6.10 12.54
CA LYS A 243 2.15 4.85 13.32
C LYS A 243 3.61 4.39 13.35
N ARG A 244 4.06 3.82 14.48
CA ARG A 244 5.47 3.41 14.68
C ARG A 244 6.00 2.53 13.56
N TRP A 245 5.29 1.46 13.20
CA TRP A 245 5.72 0.55 12.12
C TRP A 245 5.87 1.24 10.76
N ILE A 246 5.12 2.32 10.48
CA ILE A 246 5.27 3.11 9.25
C ILE A 246 6.59 3.89 9.29
N VAL A 247 6.86 4.54 10.43
CA VAL A 247 8.11 5.30 10.65
C VAL A 247 9.32 4.37 10.60
N GLU A 248 9.21 3.15 11.15
CA GLU A 248 10.27 2.12 11.07
C GLU A 248 10.53 1.66 9.64
N ILE A 249 9.49 1.43 8.83
CA ILE A 249 9.67 1.16 7.40
C ILE A 249 10.41 2.32 6.73
N MET A 250 10.02 3.57 6.99
CA MET A 250 10.68 4.74 6.39
C MET A 250 12.14 4.86 6.82
N ALA A 251 12.42 4.64 8.09
CA ALA A 251 13.76 4.64 8.65
C ALA A 251 14.64 3.54 8.02
N LEU A 252 14.08 2.36 7.73
CA LEU A 252 14.80 1.26 7.08
C LEU A 252 15.08 1.62 5.63
N LEU A 253 14.07 2.10 4.91
CA LEU A 253 14.25 2.54 3.52
C LEU A 253 15.32 3.64 3.41
N ARG A 254 15.37 4.60 4.34
CA ARG A 254 16.40 5.65 4.36
C ARG A 254 17.82 5.09 4.44
N ARG A 255 18.00 3.97 5.12
CA ARG A 255 19.30 3.27 5.23
C ARG A 255 19.60 2.45 3.98
N CYS A 256 18.58 2.03 3.25
CA CYS A 256 18.71 1.17 2.07
C CYS A 256 18.87 1.91 0.74
N PHE A 257 18.38 3.15 0.62
CA PHE A 257 18.31 3.88 -0.64
C PHE A 257 18.98 5.25 -0.52
N ARG A 258 19.63 5.70 -1.60
CA ARG A 258 20.28 7.01 -1.63
C ARG A 258 19.27 8.15 -1.56
N GLU A 259 18.14 8.00 -2.23
CA GLU A 259 17.11 9.04 -2.32
C GLU A 259 15.73 8.43 -2.12
N ILE A 260 14.89 9.12 -1.34
CA ILE A 260 13.48 8.78 -1.18
C ILE A 260 12.66 10.03 -1.43
N LYS A 261 11.64 9.89 -2.27
CA LYS A 261 10.66 10.93 -2.58
C LYS A 261 9.25 10.41 -2.33
N THR A 262 8.30 11.31 -2.20
CA THR A 262 6.88 10.96 -2.14
C THR A 262 6.15 11.34 -3.44
N GLY A 263 5.24 10.47 -3.86
CA GLY A 263 4.39 10.65 -5.03
C GLY A 263 2.93 10.42 -4.68
N LYS A 264 2.05 11.30 -5.18
CA LYS A 264 0.60 11.10 -5.16
C LYS A 264 0.13 10.93 -6.59
N GLY A 265 -0.48 9.78 -6.88
CA GLY A 265 -0.90 9.36 -8.23
C GLY A 265 -2.01 10.22 -8.86
N GLY A 266 -1.75 11.50 -9.10
CA GLY A 266 -2.67 12.43 -9.73
C GLY A 266 -3.89 12.77 -8.85
N LYS A 267 -5.05 12.99 -9.49
CA LYS A 267 -6.29 13.44 -8.81
C LYS A 267 -6.97 12.33 -7.99
N LEU A 268 -6.79 11.05 -8.35
CA LEU A 268 -7.55 9.93 -7.78
C LEU A 268 -7.23 9.67 -6.30
N HIS A 269 -6.00 9.98 -5.88
CA HIS A 269 -5.51 9.64 -4.54
C HIS A 269 -5.29 10.86 -3.65
N LYS A 270 -5.72 12.06 -4.06
CA LYS A 270 -5.40 13.30 -3.32
C LYS A 270 -5.96 13.30 -1.90
N ASP A 271 -7.19 12.86 -1.71
CA ASP A 271 -7.91 12.80 -0.43
C ASP A 271 -7.61 11.54 0.40
N ARG A 272 -6.98 10.52 -0.19
CA ARG A 272 -6.64 9.27 0.50
C ARG A 272 -5.46 9.46 1.44
N SER A 273 -5.43 8.70 2.53
CA SER A 273 -4.28 8.71 3.46
C SER A 273 -3.12 7.84 2.98
N SER A 274 -2.99 7.62 1.67
CA SER A 274 -1.89 6.85 1.09
C SER A 274 -1.08 7.69 0.11
N CYS A 275 0.18 7.32 -0.05
CA CYS A 275 1.07 7.82 -1.08
C CYS A 275 2.00 6.70 -1.56
N TYR A 276 2.77 7.00 -2.60
CA TYR A 276 3.88 6.18 -3.04
C TYR A 276 5.17 6.76 -2.49
N LEU A 277 6.00 5.91 -1.89
CA LEU A 277 7.40 6.19 -1.66
C LEU A 277 8.15 5.74 -2.91
N ILE A 278 8.95 6.65 -3.47
CA ILE A 278 9.77 6.41 -4.64
C ILE A 278 11.22 6.40 -4.15
N CYS A 279 11.80 5.22 -4.06
CA CYS A 279 13.13 4.98 -3.51
C CYS A 279 14.09 4.74 -4.67
N ALA A 280 15.18 5.50 -4.75
CA ALA A 280 16.13 5.44 -5.86
C ALA A 280 17.51 4.98 -5.39
N ASP A 281 18.18 4.21 -6.26
CA ASP A 281 19.55 3.73 -6.07
C ASP A 281 19.75 2.95 -4.76
N PHE A 282 19.26 1.70 -4.73
CA PHE A 282 19.47 0.77 -3.63
C PHE A 282 20.96 0.56 -3.35
N CYS A 283 21.41 0.96 -2.17
CA CYS A 283 22.83 1.07 -1.84
C CYS A 283 23.22 0.47 -0.47
N ALA A 284 22.32 -0.28 0.18
CA ALA A 284 22.67 -1.01 1.40
C ALA A 284 23.78 -2.03 1.13
N ALA A 285 24.66 -2.20 2.11
CA ALA A 285 25.69 -3.24 2.11
C ALA A 285 25.04 -4.62 2.38
N ASP A 286 25.64 -5.69 1.85
CA ASP A 286 25.02 -7.02 1.86
C ASP A 286 24.84 -7.57 3.28
N ASP A 287 25.74 -7.23 4.20
CA ASP A 287 25.66 -7.56 5.62
C ASP A 287 24.48 -6.87 6.31
N ALA A 288 24.30 -5.57 6.07
CA ALA A 288 23.15 -4.83 6.56
C ALA A 288 21.83 -5.37 5.99
N VAL A 289 21.80 -5.73 4.71
CA VAL A 289 20.62 -6.35 4.08
C VAL A 289 20.28 -7.69 4.74
N ALA A 290 21.28 -8.53 4.98
CA ALA A 290 21.08 -9.81 5.65
C ALA A 290 20.52 -9.63 7.08
N GLU A 291 21.00 -8.64 7.83
CA GLU A 291 20.46 -8.29 9.14
C GLU A 291 19.00 -7.85 9.05
N TYR A 292 18.66 -6.95 8.13
CA TYR A 292 17.28 -6.49 7.94
C TYR A 292 16.34 -7.62 7.53
N ILE A 293 16.80 -8.54 6.67
CA ILE A 293 16.06 -9.74 6.29
C ILE A 293 15.77 -10.60 7.54
N LEU A 294 16.78 -10.86 8.37
CA LEU A 294 16.61 -11.65 9.59
C LEU A 294 15.61 -11.02 10.56
N VAL A 295 15.71 -9.70 10.76
CA VAL A 295 14.79 -8.94 11.61
C VAL A 295 13.36 -9.00 11.08
N LEU A 296 13.16 -8.83 9.76
CA LEU A 296 11.84 -8.94 9.13
C LEU A 296 11.26 -10.34 9.25
N LYS A 297 12.05 -11.40 9.06
CA LYS A 297 11.60 -12.78 9.26
C LYS A 297 11.16 -13.02 10.70
N SER A 298 11.96 -12.61 11.68
CA SER A 298 11.62 -12.72 13.11
C SER A 298 10.35 -11.92 13.44
N ALA A 299 10.20 -10.73 12.86
CA ALA A 299 9.02 -9.89 13.06
C ALA A 299 7.75 -10.55 12.51
N LEU A 300 7.81 -11.10 11.30
CA LEU A 300 6.70 -11.80 10.67
C LEU A 300 6.32 -13.08 11.41
N ASP A 301 7.30 -13.85 11.88
CA ASP A 301 7.09 -15.05 12.68
C ASP A 301 6.35 -14.73 14.00
N LYS A 302 6.77 -13.66 14.71
CA LYS A 302 6.06 -13.17 15.91
C LYS A 302 4.63 -12.74 15.61
N LEU A 303 4.41 -12.04 14.49
CA LEU A 303 3.07 -11.62 14.06
C LEU A 303 2.16 -12.80 13.74
N GLU A 304 2.72 -13.94 13.31
CA GLU A 304 1.98 -15.17 13.03
C GLU A 304 1.52 -15.88 14.31
N HIS A 305 2.35 -15.88 15.34
CA HIS A 305 2.07 -16.54 16.61
C HIS A 305 1.31 -15.65 17.62
N SER A 306 1.18 -14.35 17.36
CA SER A 306 0.30 -13.43 18.08
C SER A 306 -1.17 -13.73 17.72
N ASN A 307 -1.68 -14.82 18.29
CA ASN A 307 -3.02 -15.36 18.10
C ASN A 307 -4.02 -14.89 19.15
N ASP A 308 -3.72 -13.84 19.93
CA ASP A 308 -4.68 -13.37 20.92
C ASP A 308 -5.64 -12.33 20.28
N PRO A 309 -6.87 -12.72 19.88
CA PRO A 309 -7.87 -11.79 19.39
C PRO A 309 -8.26 -10.73 20.44
N LYS A 310 -7.92 -10.92 21.72
CA LYS A 310 -8.10 -9.91 22.78
C LYS A 310 -6.90 -8.97 22.92
N GLU A 311 -5.68 -9.39 22.58
CA GLU A 311 -4.53 -8.44 22.46
C GLU A 311 -4.61 -7.59 21.19
N VAL A 312 -5.32 -8.08 20.15
CA VAL A 312 -5.51 -7.41 18.86
C VAL A 312 -6.87 -6.69 18.77
N GLN A 313 -7.78 -6.90 19.72
CA GLN A 313 -8.85 -5.92 19.92
C GLN A 313 -8.15 -4.59 20.13
N GLU A 314 -8.58 -3.58 19.36
CA GLU A 314 -8.10 -2.22 19.45
C GLU A 314 -8.36 -1.71 20.89
N GLU A 315 -7.50 -2.10 21.84
CA GLU A 315 -7.15 -1.27 22.98
C GLU A 315 -6.95 0.11 22.34
N PRO A 316 -7.78 1.10 22.69
CA PRO A 316 -7.80 2.39 21.99
C PRO A 316 -6.41 3.02 21.86
N GLU A 317 -5.46 2.58 22.69
CA GLU A 317 -4.11 3.11 22.83
C GLU A 317 -3.06 1.99 23.02
N GLY A 318 -2.71 1.29 21.93
CA GLY A 318 -1.30 0.97 21.60
C GLY A 318 -0.48 -0.01 22.47
N ASN A 319 -1.08 -0.79 23.37
CA ASN A 319 -0.31 -1.38 24.48
C ASN A 319 0.34 -2.78 24.30
N ILE A 320 0.16 -3.50 23.19
CA ILE A 320 0.55 -4.93 23.16
C ILE A 320 1.36 -5.34 21.93
N TRP A 321 2.15 -4.41 21.38
CA TRP A 321 3.15 -4.80 20.37
C TRP A 321 4.53 -4.71 21.01
N PRO A 322 5.03 -5.81 21.62
CA PRO A 322 6.36 -5.84 22.18
C PRO A 322 7.35 -5.66 21.04
N ARG A 323 7.91 -4.45 20.95
CA ARG A 323 9.22 -4.18 20.37
C ARG A 323 9.47 -4.94 19.04
N LEU A 324 8.56 -4.83 18.07
CA LEU A 324 8.83 -5.18 16.67
C LEU A 324 9.74 -4.12 16.06
N LEU A 325 10.91 -3.96 16.68
CA LEU A 325 11.87 -2.91 16.41
C LEU A 325 12.64 -3.33 15.17
N LEU A 326 12.12 -3.03 13.98
CA LEU A 326 12.84 -3.32 12.74
C LEU A 326 14.27 -2.73 12.75
N LEU A 327 14.44 -1.61 13.47
CA LEU A 327 15.68 -0.85 13.55
C LEU A 327 16.04 -0.36 14.95
N SER A 328 15.12 -0.44 15.91
CA SER A 328 15.27 0.23 17.21
C SER A 328 15.95 -0.62 18.28
N GLY A 329 16.87 -1.50 17.87
CA GLY A 329 17.88 -2.03 18.80
C GLY A 329 18.63 -0.94 19.57
N GLN A 330 18.55 0.33 19.12
CA GLN A 330 19.18 1.50 19.76
C GLN A 330 18.22 2.48 20.46
N ALA A 331 16.90 2.40 20.27
CA ALA A 331 15.95 3.36 20.86
C ALA A 331 14.99 2.65 21.80
N GLU A 332 15.11 2.96 23.10
CA GLU A 332 14.33 2.34 24.16
C GLU A 332 12.91 2.92 24.25
N THR A 333 12.75 4.18 23.85
CA THR A 333 11.49 4.94 23.95
C THR A 333 10.96 5.41 22.60
N ASN A 334 9.69 5.83 22.56
CA ASN A 334 9.09 6.45 21.38
C ASN A 334 9.69 7.83 21.10
N GLU A 335 10.04 8.56 22.16
CA GLU A 335 10.64 9.88 22.12
C GLU A 335 12.05 9.84 21.51
N GLU A 336 12.90 8.91 21.96
CA GLU A 336 14.22 8.71 21.37
C GLU A 336 14.12 8.34 19.89
N PHE A 337 13.21 7.42 19.55
CA PHE A 337 12.99 7.01 18.17
C PHE A 337 12.44 8.16 17.32
N PHE A 338 11.53 8.96 17.88
CA PHE A 338 11.00 10.16 17.24
C PHE A 338 12.14 11.14 16.97
N GLU A 339 12.94 11.51 17.96
CA GLU A 339 14.07 12.44 17.81
C GLU A 339 15.04 12.00 16.71
N ALA A 340 15.31 10.69 16.62
CA ALA A 340 16.22 10.14 15.61
C ALA A 340 15.67 10.19 14.16
N GLU A 341 14.35 10.04 13.96
CA GLU A 341 13.78 9.79 12.63
C GLU A 341 12.76 10.83 12.16
N HIS A 342 12.19 11.67 13.05
CA HIS A 342 11.05 12.53 12.73
C HIS A 342 11.33 13.51 11.61
N ARG A 343 12.50 14.16 11.57
CA ARG A 343 12.81 15.19 10.57
C ARG A 343 12.68 14.63 9.15
N PHE A 344 13.26 13.46 8.92
CA PHE A 344 13.16 12.79 7.64
C PHE A 344 11.70 12.43 7.26
N VAL A 345 10.92 11.94 8.23
CA VAL A 345 9.50 11.63 7.99
C VAL A 345 8.69 12.88 7.69
N LEU A 346 8.93 13.97 8.42
CA LEU A 346 8.26 15.25 8.21
C LEU A 346 8.59 15.82 6.82
N ASP A 347 9.86 15.84 6.43
CA ASP A 347 10.29 16.30 5.11
C ASP A 347 9.58 15.55 3.98
N LEU A 348 9.36 14.25 4.15
CA LEU A 348 8.65 13.42 3.17
C LEU A 348 7.13 13.62 3.19
N PHE A 349 6.52 13.71 4.37
CA PHE A 349 5.07 13.62 4.52
C PHE A 349 4.35 14.97 4.63
N GLU A 350 4.97 16.04 5.10
CA GLU A 350 4.30 17.35 5.16
C GLU A 350 3.78 17.85 3.82
N PRO A 351 4.53 17.74 2.70
CA PRO A 351 4.00 18.11 1.39
C PRO A 351 2.77 17.29 1.01
N VAL A 352 2.76 15.99 1.36
CA VAL A 352 1.67 15.06 1.09
C VAL A 352 0.46 15.38 1.97
N TRP A 353 0.66 15.69 3.25
CA TRP A 353 -0.38 16.09 4.17
C TRP A 353 -1.01 17.41 3.76
N ARG A 354 -0.22 18.38 3.29
CA ARG A 354 -0.74 19.65 2.74
C ARG A 354 -1.64 19.41 1.53
N GLN A 355 -1.21 18.52 0.61
CA GLN A 355 -2.03 18.17 -0.54
C GLN A 355 -3.34 17.48 -0.12
N GLN A 356 -3.29 16.57 0.87
CA GLN A 356 -4.47 15.92 1.43
C GLN A 356 -5.41 16.91 2.10
N HIS A 357 -4.86 17.81 2.93
CA HIS A 357 -5.59 18.85 3.63
C HIS A 357 -6.38 19.68 2.64
N ASN A 358 -5.70 20.25 1.64
CA ASN A 358 -6.35 21.07 0.63
C ASN A 358 -7.41 20.31 -0.17
N ALA A 359 -7.19 19.03 -0.47
CA ALA A 359 -8.17 18.22 -1.20
C ALA A 359 -9.44 17.95 -0.38
N ILE A 360 -9.29 17.60 0.90
CA ILE A 360 -10.40 17.34 1.81
C ILE A 360 -11.13 18.63 2.14
N TYR A 361 -10.41 19.71 2.44
CA TYR A 361 -10.97 21.03 2.75
C TYR A 361 -11.85 21.52 1.60
N ASN A 362 -11.30 21.56 0.37
CA ASN A 362 -12.05 21.95 -0.81
C ASN A 362 -13.29 21.07 -1.07
N THR A 363 -13.23 19.80 -0.69
CA THR A 363 -14.39 18.90 -0.80
C THR A 363 -15.44 19.23 0.26
N PHE A 364 -15.01 19.48 1.49
CA PHE A 364 -15.88 19.79 2.61
C PHE A 364 -16.55 21.15 2.43
N THR A 365 -15.80 22.20 2.07
CA THR A 365 -16.34 23.53 1.73
C THR A 365 -17.43 23.43 0.66
N LYS A 366 -17.22 22.63 -0.40
CA LYS A 366 -18.25 22.41 -1.43
C LYS A 366 -19.50 21.71 -0.90
N MET A 367 -19.34 20.81 0.06
CA MET A 367 -20.47 20.14 0.70
C MET A 367 -21.28 21.11 1.56
N LEU A 368 -20.60 21.97 2.33
CA LEU A 368 -21.22 22.98 3.17
C LEU A 368 -21.95 24.05 2.34
N LEU A 369 -21.33 24.57 1.28
CA LEU A 369 -21.92 25.61 0.42
C LEU A 369 -23.13 25.14 -0.40
N LYS A 370 -23.19 23.87 -0.79
CA LYS A 370 -24.27 23.36 -1.64
C LYS A 370 -25.59 23.16 -0.89
N GLY A 371 -25.56 23.11 0.45
CA GLY A 371 -26.69 22.67 1.27
C GLY A 371 -27.13 21.24 0.93
N ALA A 372 -28.01 20.64 1.72
CA ALA A 372 -28.49 19.26 1.50
C ALA A 372 -29.31 19.03 0.21
N SER A 373 -29.42 20.02 -0.69
CA SER A 373 -30.45 20.03 -1.76
C SER A 373 -29.99 19.72 -3.17
N GLU A 374 -28.68 19.54 -3.44
CA GLU A 374 -28.21 19.26 -4.81
C GLU A 374 -27.99 17.78 -5.11
N LYS A 375 -28.47 17.40 -6.31
CA LYS A 375 -28.30 16.08 -6.93
C LYS A 375 -26.85 15.61 -6.90
N PRO A 376 -26.61 14.29 -6.78
CA PRO A 376 -25.28 13.72 -6.63
C PRO A 376 -24.31 14.18 -7.73
N PRO A 377 -23.00 14.24 -7.42
CA PRO A 377 -21.99 14.80 -8.31
C PRO A 377 -22.01 14.18 -9.71
N PRO A 378 -21.53 14.92 -10.74
CA PRO A 378 -21.67 14.58 -12.16
C PRO A 378 -21.04 13.26 -12.63
N PHE A 379 -20.42 12.48 -11.74
CA PHE A 379 -20.06 11.08 -12.03
C PHE A 379 -21.29 10.22 -12.43
N ALA A 380 -22.50 10.64 -12.04
CA ALA A 380 -23.76 10.04 -12.48
C ALA A 380 -24.19 10.39 -13.92
N ARG A 381 -23.47 11.24 -14.66
CA ARG A 381 -23.81 11.63 -16.05
C ARG A 381 -23.18 10.75 -17.14
N ILE A 382 -22.41 9.72 -16.79
CA ILE A 382 -22.06 8.67 -17.77
C ILE A 382 -23.32 7.84 -17.97
N GLY A 383 -24.03 8.09 -19.08
CA GLY A 383 -25.45 7.77 -19.32
C GLY A 383 -25.87 6.30 -19.36
N SER A 384 -25.16 5.38 -18.71
CA SER A 384 -25.47 3.93 -18.73
C SER A 384 -25.85 3.34 -17.37
N VAL A 385 -25.59 4.03 -16.24
CA VAL A 385 -25.81 3.41 -14.90
C VAL A 385 -27.26 3.54 -14.43
N ARG A 386 -28.04 4.48 -14.99
CA ARG A 386 -29.44 4.70 -14.57
C ARG A 386 -30.37 3.53 -14.91
N ALA A 387 -29.98 2.64 -15.84
CA ALA A 387 -30.73 1.45 -16.21
C ALA A 387 -30.57 0.28 -15.21
N TYR A 388 -29.62 0.36 -14.27
CA TYR A 388 -29.31 -0.75 -13.35
C TYR A 388 -29.72 -0.51 -11.89
N ILE A 389 -30.29 0.66 -11.60
CA ILE A 389 -30.84 0.97 -10.28
C ILE A 389 -32.35 1.14 -10.45
N GLU A 390 -33.05 0.05 -10.73
CA GLU A 390 -34.49 0.01 -10.45
C GLU A 390 -34.69 -0.22 -8.94
N PRO A 391 -35.50 0.62 -8.27
CA PRO A 391 -35.86 0.41 -6.88
C PRO A 391 -36.84 -0.78 -6.80
N GLY A 392 -36.32 -2.00 -6.72
CA GLY A 392 -37.20 -3.17 -6.54
C GLY A 392 -36.58 -4.57 -6.65
N SER A 393 -35.38 -4.76 -7.22
CA SER A 393 -34.83 -6.11 -7.36
C SER A 393 -34.13 -6.58 -6.07
N VAL A 394 -34.92 -7.06 -5.11
CA VAL A 394 -34.42 -7.92 -4.04
C VAL A 394 -34.05 -9.26 -4.68
N LEU A 395 -32.76 -9.59 -4.72
CA LEU A 395 -32.31 -10.97 -4.92
C LEU A 395 -32.66 -11.76 -3.66
N THR A 396 -33.87 -12.32 -3.63
CA THR A 396 -34.26 -13.33 -2.64
C THR A 396 -33.61 -14.66 -3.01
N SER A 397 -32.50 -14.99 -2.35
CA SER A 397 -32.08 -16.39 -2.17
C SER A 397 -33.08 -17.05 -1.23
N GLY A 398 -33.76 -18.09 -1.70
CA GLY A 398 -34.88 -18.72 -1.01
C GLY A 398 -34.47 -19.40 0.30
N TYR A 399 -35.14 -19.01 1.38
CA TYR A 399 -35.46 -19.87 2.51
C TYR A 399 -36.83 -19.41 3.06
N ALA A 400 -37.81 -20.31 3.05
CA ALA A 400 -39.15 -20.05 3.58
C ALA A 400 -39.12 -20.07 5.13
N PRO A 401 -39.85 -19.17 5.82
CA PRO A 401 -39.85 -19.13 7.29
C PRO A 401 -41.02 -19.90 7.89
N GLY A 402 -40.75 -20.60 9.00
CA GLY A 402 -41.76 -21.02 9.96
C GLY A 402 -42.16 -19.87 10.88
N VAL A 403 -43.47 -19.73 11.09
CA VAL A 403 -44.15 -18.71 11.89
C VAL A 403 -43.92 -18.94 13.39
N SER A 404 -43.63 -17.88 14.15
CA SER A 404 -43.92 -17.77 15.57
C SER A 404 -44.07 -16.30 15.97
N THR A 405 -45.21 -16.00 16.57
CA THR A 405 -45.67 -14.70 17.07
C THR A 405 -45.12 -14.41 18.47
N GLY A 406 -44.73 -13.16 18.74
CA GLY A 406 -44.74 -12.64 20.11
C GLY A 406 -43.82 -11.46 20.42
N GLY A 407 -44.43 -10.36 20.89
CA GLY A 407 -43.86 -9.49 21.93
C GLY A 407 -42.97 -8.34 21.47
N GLY A 408 -43.52 -7.12 21.49
CA GLY A 408 -42.75 -5.90 21.25
C GLY A 408 -41.87 -5.49 22.43
N GLN A 409 -40.72 -4.88 22.12
CA GLN A 409 -40.04 -3.86 22.92
C GLN A 409 -39.16 -3.02 21.99
N GLY A 410 -39.23 -1.70 22.14
CA GLY A 410 -38.49 -0.74 21.33
C GLY A 410 -37.00 -0.77 21.63
N HIS A 411 -36.19 -1.06 20.60
CA HIS A 411 -34.75 -0.93 20.65
C HIS A 411 -34.27 0.09 19.61
N THR A 412 -33.46 1.02 20.10
CA THR A 412 -32.70 2.02 19.35
C THR A 412 -31.83 1.32 18.30
N VAL A 413 -32.04 1.65 17.03
CA VAL A 413 -31.32 1.07 15.89
C VAL A 413 -29.88 1.63 15.86
N ALA A 414 -28.90 0.78 16.17
CA ALA A 414 -27.50 1.06 15.89
C ALA A 414 -27.21 0.88 14.37
N PRO A 415 -26.22 1.59 13.79
CA PRO A 415 -25.93 1.50 12.36
C PRO A 415 -25.49 0.10 11.93
N ALA A 416 -25.93 -0.33 10.74
CA ALA A 416 -25.85 -1.69 10.20
C ALA A 416 -24.44 -2.28 9.92
N TRP A 417 -23.34 -1.61 10.29
CA TRP A 417 -21.98 -2.12 10.08
C TRP A 417 -21.47 -3.05 11.20
N ARG A 418 -22.32 -3.39 12.19
CA ARG A 418 -21.95 -4.24 13.35
C ARG A 418 -22.56 -5.65 13.39
N ARG A 419 -23.21 -6.14 12.33
CA ARG A 419 -23.72 -7.53 12.32
C ARG A 419 -23.19 -8.31 11.13
N PHE A 420 -22.17 -9.13 11.35
CA PHE A 420 -21.95 -10.36 10.59
C PHE A 420 -21.37 -11.45 11.49
N ALA A 421 -21.79 -12.67 11.18
CA ALA A 421 -21.87 -13.85 12.02
C ALA A 421 -20.52 -14.45 12.43
N GLU A 422 -20.49 -15.00 13.65
CA GLU A 422 -19.44 -15.89 14.13
C GLU A 422 -19.38 -17.16 13.25
N PRO A 423 -18.18 -17.67 12.92
CA PRO A 423 -18.06 -18.97 12.27
C PRO A 423 -18.45 -20.09 13.27
N PRO A 424 -19.04 -21.20 12.80
CA PRO A 424 -19.42 -22.30 13.68
C PRO A 424 -18.17 -22.94 14.29
N SER A 425 -18.17 -23.09 15.61
CA SER A 425 -17.16 -23.81 16.38
C SER A 425 -17.06 -25.27 15.91
N PRO A 426 -15.86 -25.84 15.74
CA PRO A 426 -15.71 -27.25 15.42
C PRO A 426 -16.08 -28.12 16.62
N THR A 427 -16.98 -29.08 16.37
CA THR A 427 -17.34 -30.15 17.29
C THR A 427 -16.15 -31.06 17.57
N SER A 428 -15.83 -31.22 18.86
CA SER A 428 -14.82 -32.14 19.38
C SER A 428 -15.23 -33.61 19.12
N SER A 429 -14.45 -34.34 18.32
CA SER A 429 -14.49 -35.79 18.30
C SER A 429 -13.30 -36.34 19.10
N SER A 430 -13.63 -37.09 20.15
CA SER A 430 -12.76 -37.94 20.96
C SER A 430 -11.97 -38.94 20.12
N ASN A 431 -10.72 -39.20 20.49
CA ASN A 431 -10.05 -40.47 20.23
C ASN A 431 -9.32 -40.97 21.49
N PRO A 432 -9.31 -42.29 21.76
CA PRO A 432 -8.65 -42.89 22.91
C PRO A 432 -7.17 -43.24 22.62
N SER A 433 -6.51 -43.53 23.73
CA SER A 433 -5.16 -44.06 23.96
C SER A 433 -4.74 -45.24 23.05
N ASP A 434 -3.45 -45.31 22.66
CA ASP A 434 -2.40 -46.10 23.36
C ASP A 434 -1.16 -46.37 22.49
N SER A 435 -0.02 -46.49 23.19
CA SER A 435 1.20 -47.26 22.87
C SER A 435 2.18 -46.81 21.75
N ASP A 436 3.35 -46.36 22.22
CA ASP A 436 4.70 -46.60 21.66
C ASP A 436 5.14 -48.08 21.91
N PRO A 437 6.31 -48.61 21.46
CA PRO A 437 7.34 -48.09 20.54
C PRO A 437 7.87 -49.16 19.53
N THR A 438 8.74 -48.78 18.57
CA THR A 438 10.06 -49.41 18.23
C THR A 438 10.57 -49.04 16.81
N SER A 439 11.89 -48.82 16.75
CA SER A 439 12.76 -48.41 15.63
C SER A 439 12.96 -49.48 14.51
N PRO A 440 13.99 -49.36 13.64
CA PRO A 440 14.10 -48.50 12.44
C PRO A 440 14.25 -49.35 11.15
N ARG A 441 14.03 -48.78 9.96
CA ARG A 441 14.59 -49.38 8.73
C ARG A 441 14.75 -48.40 7.58
N GLU A 442 15.99 -48.35 7.11
CA GLU A 442 16.43 -47.87 5.81
C GLU A 442 15.61 -48.52 4.68
N THR A 443 15.32 -47.80 3.61
CA THR A 443 15.89 -48.03 2.27
C THR A 443 15.19 -47.22 1.17
N SER A 444 16.05 -46.68 0.30
CA SER A 444 15.91 -46.66 -1.16
C SER A 444 14.96 -45.65 -1.83
N ALA A 445 15.64 -44.83 -2.63
CA ALA A 445 15.14 -44.00 -3.70
C ALA A 445 14.24 -44.76 -4.68
N SER A 446 13.21 -44.07 -5.16
CA SER A 446 12.57 -44.39 -6.44
C SER A 446 12.32 -43.08 -7.20
N VAL A 447 13.11 -42.93 -8.26
CA VAL A 447 12.96 -41.93 -9.32
C VAL A 447 11.75 -42.34 -10.15
N VAL A 448 10.67 -41.56 -10.11
CA VAL A 448 9.54 -41.73 -11.03
C VAL A 448 9.68 -40.74 -12.17
N ALA A 449 9.83 -41.30 -13.37
CA ALA A 449 9.99 -40.63 -14.64
C ALA A 449 8.76 -39.79 -15.03
N ALA A 450 9.01 -38.60 -15.58
CA ALA A 450 8.00 -37.72 -16.16
C ALA A 450 7.48 -38.27 -17.50
N ALA A 451 6.15 -38.27 -17.67
CA ALA A 451 5.48 -38.57 -18.92
C ALA A 451 5.46 -37.33 -19.87
N PRO A 452 5.43 -37.52 -21.20
CA PRO A 452 5.71 -36.46 -22.16
C PRO A 452 4.53 -35.54 -22.49
N VAL A 453 4.92 -34.32 -22.84
CA VAL A 453 4.19 -33.15 -23.31
C VAL A 453 3.22 -33.43 -24.47
N ALA A 454 1.96 -33.02 -24.32
CA ALA A 454 1.02 -32.88 -25.43
C ALA A 454 1.29 -31.56 -26.19
N LYS A 455 1.73 -31.67 -27.45
CA LYS A 455 1.90 -30.56 -28.39
C LYS A 455 0.52 -30.05 -28.83
N TYR A 456 0.17 -28.82 -28.45
CA TYR A 456 -0.97 -28.12 -29.03
C TYR A 456 -0.57 -27.53 -30.40
N VAL A 457 -1.34 -27.88 -31.44
CA VAL A 457 -1.18 -27.39 -32.81
C VAL A 457 -2.22 -26.30 -33.03
N ALA A 458 -1.77 -25.07 -33.31
CA ALA A 458 -2.65 -23.95 -33.62
C ALA A 458 -3.24 -24.06 -35.05
N PRO A 459 -4.54 -23.80 -35.27
CA PRO A 459 -5.09 -23.67 -36.61
C PRO A 459 -4.70 -22.33 -37.26
N GLY A 460 -4.37 -22.40 -38.55
CA GLY A 460 -3.78 -21.31 -39.32
C GLY A 460 -4.77 -20.24 -39.80
N ARG A 461 -4.18 -19.03 -40.02
CA ARG A 461 -4.48 -17.92 -40.96
C ARG A 461 -5.94 -17.78 -41.45
N ARG A 462 -6.55 -16.59 -41.48
CA ARG A 462 -6.12 -15.38 -42.22
C ARG A 462 -7.17 -14.27 -42.00
N ALA A 463 -6.75 -13.02 -41.75
CA ALA A 463 -7.36 -11.80 -42.28
C ALA A 463 -6.47 -10.60 -41.93
N SER A 464 -5.81 -10.05 -42.93
CA SER A 464 -5.02 -8.83 -42.84
C SER A 464 -5.94 -7.62 -42.78
N VAL A 465 -5.97 -6.91 -41.66
CA VAL A 465 -6.55 -5.57 -41.56
C VAL A 465 -5.40 -4.57 -41.41
N SER A 466 -5.25 -3.70 -42.41
CA SER A 466 -4.31 -2.60 -42.43
C SER A 466 -4.66 -1.58 -41.34
N VAL A 467 -3.76 -1.39 -40.37
CA VAL A 467 -3.85 -0.32 -39.37
C VAL A 467 -3.14 0.93 -39.92
N PRO A 468 -3.75 2.12 -39.90
CA PRO A 468 -3.11 3.35 -40.35
C PRO A 468 -2.01 3.80 -39.37
N PRO A 469 -0.96 4.48 -39.84
CA PRO A 469 0.15 4.89 -38.98
C PRO A 469 -0.28 5.97 -37.97
N PHE A 470 0.06 5.73 -36.71
CA PHE A 470 -0.02 6.72 -35.65
C PHE A 470 0.88 7.92 -36.01
N LYS A 471 0.29 9.12 -36.05
CA LYS A 471 1.02 10.38 -36.22
C LYS A 471 1.98 10.57 -35.05
N ALA A 472 3.26 10.69 -35.37
CA ALA A 472 4.30 11.12 -34.43
C ALA A 472 3.98 12.53 -33.91
N LEU A 473 4.08 12.71 -32.59
CA LEU A 473 4.07 14.02 -31.96
C LEU A 473 5.35 14.77 -32.34
N PRO A 474 5.29 16.10 -32.55
CA PRO A 474 6.37 16.86 -33.14
C PRO A 474 7.57 17.03 -32.21
N ASN A 475 8.75 16.90 -32.81
CA ASN A 475 10.07 17.21 -32.27
C ASN A 475 10.11 18.59 -31.60
N TRP A 476 10.33 18.61 -30.29
CA TRP A 476 10.75 19.81 -29.57
C TRP A 476 12.27 19.96 -29.74
N ARG A 477 12.69 20.74 -30.76
CA ARG A 477 14.08 21.18 -30.92
C ARG A 477 14.29 22.55 -30.27
N GLY A 478 15.44 22.66 -29.61
CA GLY A 478 15.86 23.74 -28.73
C GLY A 478 15.79 25.17 -29.26
N ARG A 479 15.61 26.08 -28.30
CA ARG A 479 16.32 27.37 -28.29
C ARG A 479 17.33 27.35 -27.16
N SER A 480 18.59 27.45 -27.54
CA SER A 480 19.69 27.86 -26.68
C SER A 480 19.61 29.37 -26.50
N GLU A 481 19.39 29.84 -25.28
CA GLU A 481 19.77 31.19 -24.89
C GLU A 481 20.86 31.08 -23.84
N SER A 482 22.04 31.55 -24.24
CA SER A 482 23.23 31.72 -23.45
C SER A 482 23.05 32.90 -22.50
N SER A 483 22.99 32.64 -21.20
CA SER A 483 23.21 33.65 -20.17
C SER A 483 24.41 33.24 -19.33
N SER A 484 25.55 33.83 -19.67
CA SER A 484 26.79 33.84 -18.89
C SER A 484 26.54 34.47 -17.52
N VAL A 485 26.84 33.73 -16.45
CA VAL A 485 26.93 34.24 -15.07
C VAL A 485 28.38 34.07 -14.59
N PRO A 486 29.00 35.05 -13.89
CA PRO A 486 30.42 35.05 -13.62
C PRO A 486 30.83 34.06 -12.52
N LEU A 487 31.98 33.41 -12.73
CA LEU A 487 32.73 32.65 -11.74
C LEU A 487 33.21 33.58 -10.62
N LEU A 488 32.64 33.41 -9.42
CA LEU A 488 33.20 33.93 -8.18
C LEU A 488 34.25 32.94 -7.65
N THR A 489 35.52 33.32 -7.78
CA THR A 489 36.68 32.67 -7.19
C THR A 489 36.61 32.71 -5.66
N ARG A 490 36.61 31.54 -5.01
CA ARG A 490 36.82 31.42 -3.56
C ARG A 490 38.31 31.44 -3.22
N PRO A 491 38.73 32.11 -2.13
CA PRO A 491 40.12 32.10 -1.69
C PRO A 491 40.49 30.79 -0.98
N ARG A 492 41.75 30.38 -1.20
CA ARG A 492 42.46 29.32 -0.48
C ARG A 492 42.81 29.78 0.94
N GLY A 493 42.72 28.86 1.89
CA GLY A 493 43.57 28.84 3.09
C GLY A 493 42.85 28.84 4.42
N ALA A 494 42.75 27.66 5.05
CA ALA A 494 42.97 27.46 6.49
C ALA A 494 42.94 25.95 6.79
N THR A 495 44.11 25.40 7.09
CA THR A 495 44.35 24.09 7.69
C THR A 495 43.89 24.08 9.14
N VAL A 496 43.13 23.06 9.57
CA VAL A 496 43.03 22.68 10.99
C VAL A 496 43.01 21.15 11.14
N ALA A 497 43.94 20.75 12.00
CA ALA A 497 44.30 19.47 12.61
C ALA A 497 43.33 18.28 12.65
N ASP A 498 43.97 17.12 12.45
CA ASP A 498 43.66 15.79 12.95
C ASP A 498 43.08 15.77 14.38
N ALA A 499 42.01 14.99 14.55
CA ALA A 499 41.66 14.40 15.84
C ALA A 499 41.11 12.98 15.58
N SER A 500 42.03 12.02 15.58
CA SER A 500 41.73 10.60 15.73
C SER A 500 41.45 10.33 17.22
N LEU A 501 40.27 9.79 17.53
CA LEU A 501 39.96 9.28 18.86
C LEU A 501 39.45 7.86 18.75
N SER A 502 40.37 6.94 18.99
CA SER A 502 40.13 5.54 19.32
C SER A 502 39.44 5.44 20.68
N TRP A 503 38.40 4.62 20.80
CA TRP A 503 37.95 4.11 22.09
C TRP A 503 38.11 2.60 22.13
N ARG A 504 39.04 2.15 22.99
CA ARG A 504 39.16 0.78 23.46
C ARG A 504 38.11 0.53 24.54
N ALA A 505 37.52 -0.65 24.48
CA ALA A 505 36.76 -1.29 25.54
C ALA A 505 37.61 -1.49 26.81
N LYS A 506 36.97 -1.46 27.99
CA LYS A 506 37.14 -2.46 29.05
C LYS A 506 36.23 -2.22 30.26
N SER A 507 35.80 -3.36 30.82
CA SER A 507 35.14 -3.63 32.11
C SER A 507 33.64 -3.45 32.14
#